data_AF-A0A6J1W4B2-F1
#
_entry.id   AF-A0A6J1W4B2-F1
#
_cell.length_a   1.000
_cell.length_b   1.000
_cell.length_c   1.000
_cell.angle_alpha   90.00
_cell.angle_beta   90.00
_cell.angle_gamma   90.00
#
_symmetry.space_group_name_H-M   'P 1'
#
loop_
_entity.id
_entity.type
_entity.pdbx_description
1 polymer ?
#
loop_
_entity_poly.entity_id
_entity_poly.type
_entity_poly.pdbx_seq_one_letter_code
_entity_poly.pdbx_strand_id
1 'polypeptide(L)'
;SYIPVMDAGSDVTFRWRLDDKSSFTFYNDVFHVLYQSPAVYKLSLTASNNVSNITVCYNITVEEMNRMKDLKVSEILTPVPQNSSVELSATVTVDSAVDAKFL
;
A
#
# COMPACT_ATOMS: atom_id res chain seq x y z
N SER A 1 -31.52 -24.37 25.46
CA SER A 1 -30.11 -23.94 25.51
C SER A 1 -29.97 -22.69 24.67
N TYR A 2 -29.76 -21.53 25.29
CA TYR A 2 -29.56 -20.27 24.59
C TYR A 2 -28.10 -20.17 24.17
N ILE A 3 -27.85 -19.98 22.88
CA ILE A 3 -26.52 -19.73 22.33
C ILE A 3 -26.46 -18.22 22.08
N PRO A 4 -25.73 -17.43 22.88
CA PRO A 4 -25.59 -16.01 22.62
C PRO A 4 -24.82 -15.83 21.31
N VAL A 5 -25.47 -15.19 20.33
CA VAL A 5 -24.80 -14.64 19.15
C VAL A 5 -24.31 -13.26 19.55
N MET A 6 -23.00 -13.09 19.70
CA MET A 6 -22.39 -11.81 20.05
C MET A 6 -21.92 -11.11 18.78
N ASP A 7 -22.60 -10.02 18.43
CA ASP A 7 -22.20 -9.10 17.36
C ASP A 7 -21.24 -8.07 17.99
N ALA A 8 -19.94 -8.35 17.89
CA ALA A 8 -18.82 -7.60 18.48
C ALA A 8 -18.77 -7.49 20.03
N GLY A 9 -17.55 -7.54 20.58
CA GLY A 9 -17.29 -7.26 21.99
C GLY A 9 -17.72 -5.83 22.37
N SER A 10 -18.29 -5.62 23.56
CA SER A 10 -18.44 -4.27 24.15
C SER A 10 -17.13 -3.84 24.81
N ASP A 11 -16.88 -2.52 24.87
CA ASP A 11 -15.72 -1.91 25.54
C ASP A 11 -14.37 -2.47 25.04
N VAL A 12 -14.20 -2.45 23.72
CA VAL A 12 -13.02 -3.01 23.05
C VAL A 12 -11.96 -1.93 22.90
N THR A 13 -10.74 -2.29 23.28
CA THR A 13 -9.51 -1.52 23.07
C THR A 13 -8.69 -2.15 21.97
N PHE A 14 -8.15 -1.33 21.09
CA PHE A 14 -7.29 -1.78 19.99
C PHE A 14 -5.83 -1.42 20.28
N ARG A 15 -4.95 -2.40 20.11
CA ARG A 15 -3.50 -2.26 20.26
C ARG A 15 -2.79 -2.76 19.01
N TRP A 16 -2.08 -1.86 18.34
CA TRP A 16 -1.28 -2.11 17.15
C TRP A 16 0.19 -2.33 17.53
N ARG A 17 0.87 -3.30 16.90
CA ARG A 17 2.30 -3.57 17.06
C ARG A 17 2.98 -3.83 15.72
N LEU A 18 4.08 -3.13 15.46
CA LEU A 18 4.91 -3.34 14.27
C LEU A 18 6.16 -4.19 14.58
N ASP A 19 6.40 -5.22 13.77
CA ASP A 19 7.58 -6.13 13.82
C ASP A 19 7.86 -6.76 15.19
N ASP A 20 6.81 -6.95 15.99
CA ASP A 20 6.88 -7.45 17.38
C ASP A 20 7.81 -6.65 18.31
N LYS A 21 8.19 -5.43 17.91
CA LYS A 21 9.00 -4.52 18.73
C LYS A 21 8.08 -3.73 19.66
N SER A 22 8.34 -3.81 20.96
CA SER A 22 7.56 -3.11 22.00
C SER A 22 7.56 -1.59 21.83
N SER A 23 8.62 -1.04 21.23
CA SER A 23 8.77 0.40 20.93
C SER A 23 7.75 0.95 19.93
N PHE A 24 7.04 0.08 19.20
CA PHE A 24 6.03 0.47 18.21
C PHE A 24 4.64 -0.04 18.61
N THR A 25 4.22 0.27 19.84
CA THR A 25 2.90 -0.08 20.35
C THR A 25 1.99 1.15 20.35
N PHE A 26 0.82 1.06 19.71
CA PHE A 26 -0.13 2.16 19.61
C PHE A 26 -1.53 1.73 20.03
N TYR A 27 -2.24 2.60 20.76
CA TYR A 27 -3.59 2.36 21.26
C TYR A 27 -4.55 3.36 20.65
N ASN A 28 -5.32 2.94 19.65
CA ASN A 28 -6.33 3.76 18.98
C ASN A 28 -7.17 2.89 18.04
N ASP A 29 -8.37 3.34 17.67
CA ASP A 29 -9.22 2.68 16.67
C ASP A 29 -8.56 2.67 15.28
N VAL A 30 -7.80 3.73 14.95
CA VAL A 30 -7.10 3.87 13.66
C VAL A 30 -5.60 4.04 13.88
N PHE A 31 -4.79 3.35 13.07
CA PHE A 31 -3.34 3.42 13.10
C PHE A 31 -2.77 3.86 11.75
N HIS A 32 -2.02 4.97 11.77
CA HIS A 32 -1.30 5.49 10.59
C HIS A 32 0.20 5.23 10.76
N VAL A 33 0.83 4.72 9.70
CA VAL A 33 2.26 4.42 9.68
C VAL A 33 2.87 4.80 8.32
N LEU A 34 4.09 5.33 8.35
CA LEU A 34 4.90 5.60 7.18
C LEU A 34 6.12 4.67 7.18
N TYR A 35 6.23 3.83 6.16
CA TYR A 35 7.35 2.91 5.98
C TYR A 35 8.48 3.60 5.21
N GLN A 36 9.70 3.56 5.77
CA GLN A 36 10.86 4.25 5.20
C GLN A 36 11.76 3.34 4.36
N SER A 37 11.58 2.02 4.43
CA SER A 37 12.47 1.07 3.75
C SER A 37 11.67 -0.08 3.15
N PRO A 38 12.11 -0.60 1.99
CA PRO A 38 11.48 -1.77 1.39
C PRO A 38 11.77 -3.01 2.23
N ALA A 39 10.71 -3.67 2.70
CA ALA A 39 10.77 -4.88 3.51
C ALA A 39 9.38 -5.50 3.64
N VAL A 40 9.31 -6.70 4.21
CA VAL A 40 8.07 -7.29 4.70
C VAL A 40 7.95 -7.00 6.19
N TYR A 41 6.97 -6.20 6.56
CA TYR A 41 6.67 -5.82 7.94
C TYR A 41 5.55 -6.69 8.51
N LYS A 42 5.66 -7.04 9.80
CA LYS A 42 4.60 -7.79 10.49
C LYS A 42 3.79 -6.85 11.37
N LEU A 43 2.56 -6.55 10.95
CA LEU A 43 1.61 -5.76 11.73
C LEU A 43 0.72 -6.69 12.56
N SER A 44 0.69 -6.51 13.88
CA SER A 44 -0.19 -7.25 14.78
C SER A 44 -1.24 -6.31 15.37
N LEU A 45 -2.51 -6.68 15.26
CA LEU A 45 -3.63 -5.98 15.89
C LEU A 45 -4.20 -6.87 17.00
N THR A 46 -4.16 -6.38 18.24
CA THR A 46 -4.87 -6.99 19.36
C THR A 46 -6.12 -6.18 19.67
N ALA A 47 -7.29 -6.83 19.61
CA ALA A 47 -8.53 -6.29 20.15
C ALA A 47 -8.79 -6.95 21.50
N SER A 48 -9.05 -6.17 22.54
CA SER A 48 -9.25 -6.67 23.91
C SER A 48 -10.35 -5.94 24.65
N ASN A 49 -11.14 -6.69 25.43
CA ASN A 49 -12.05 -6.14 26.45
C ASN A 49 -11.75 -6.79 27.80
N ASN A 50 -12.55 -6.48 28.83
CA ASN A 50 -12.35 -7.04 30.17
C ASN A 50 -12.54 -8.57 30.27
N VAL A 51 -13.02 -9.23 29.21
CA VAL A 51 -13.31 -10.67 29.20
C VAL A 51 -12.28 -11.44 28.38
N SER A 52 -11.84 -10.90 27.25
CA SER A 52 -11.08 -11.64 26.25
C SER A 52 -10.17 -10.75 25.42
N ASN A 53 -9.20 -11.39 24.75
CA ASN A 53 -8.32 -10.77 23.79
C ASN A 53 -8.17 -11.64 22.54
N ILE A 54 -8.19 -11.00 21.37
CA ILE A 54 -7.91 -11.63 20.08
C ILE A 54 -6.78 -10.88 19.38
N THR A 55 -5.87 -11.61 18.75
CA THR A 55 -4.78 -11.01 17.98
C THR A 55 -4.75 -11.57 16.56
N VAL A 56 -4.65 -10.68 15.59
CA VAL A 56 -4.45 -10.99 14.17
C VAL A 56 -3.12 -10.43 13.70
N CYS A 57 -2.44 -11.16 12.82
CA CYS A 57 -1.17 -10.75 12.22
C CYS A 57 -1.33 -10.57 10.71
N TYR A 58 -0.82 -9.46 10.19
CA TYR A 58 -0.78 -9.13 8.77
C TYR A 58 0.67 -8.96 8.32
N ASN A 59 0.96 -9.45 7.12
CA ASN A 59 2.24 -9.21 6.45
C ASN A 59 2.04 -8.07 5.46
N ILE A 60 2.77 -6.98 5.65
CA ILE A 60 2.74 -5.79 4.80
C ILE A 60 4.02 -5.78 3.99
N THR A 61 3.91 -5.99 2.69
CA THR A 61 5.05 -5.88 1.77
C THR A 61 5.18 -4.44 1.31
N VAL A 62 6.31 -3.83 1.62
CA VAL A 62 6.70 -2.50 1.14
C VAL A 62 7.79 -2.70 0.10
N GLU A 63 7.50 -2.27 -1.11
CA GLU A 63 8.43 -2.36 -2.23
C GLU A 63 9.21 -1.06 -2.41
N GLU A 64 10.33 -1.14 -3.12
CA GLU A 64 11.15 0.03 -3.43
C GLU A 64 10.41 0.88 -4.47
N MET A 65 10.20 2.16 -4.15
CA MET A 65 9.53 3.07 -5.06
C MET A 65 10.49 3.55 -6.15
N ASN A 66 10.31 3.05 -7.38
CA ASN A 66 11.09 3.49 -8.52
C ASN A 66 10.46 4.74 -9.14
N ARG A 67 11.25 5.82 -9.21
CA ARG A 67 10.79 7.05 -9.89
C ARG A 67 10.73 6.82 -11.40
N MET A 68 9.72 7.42 -12.03
CA MET A 68 9.59 7.41 -13.49
C MET A 68 10.87 7.95 -14.15
N LYS A 69 11.33 7.24 -15.17
CA LYS A 69 12.60 7.54 -15.86
C LYS A 69 12.56 7.10 -17.32
N ASP A 70 13.62 7.41 -18.05
CA ASP A 70 13.81 6.99 -19.44
C ASP A 70 12.70 7.43 -20.40
N LEU A 71 12.15 8.64 -20.21
CA LEU A 71 11.21 9.23 -21.16
C LEU A 71 11.90 9.40 -22.53
N LYS A 72 11.32 8.77 -23.55
CA LYS A 72 11.78 8.86 -24.93
C LYS A 72 10.61 9.14 -25.85
N VAL A 73 10.82 10.06 -26.77
CA VAL A 73 9.91 10.29 -27.90
C VAL A 73 10.53 9.62 -29.12
N SER A 74 9.72 8.85 -29.82
CA SER A 74 10.08 8.15 -31.04
C SER A 74 9.24 8.70 -32.18
N GLU A 75 9.90 8.91 -33.32
CA GLU A 75 9.30 9.41 -34.55
C GLU A 75 9.59 8.42 -35.69
N ILE A 76 8.76 8.47 -36.72
CA ILE A 76 8.94 7.68 -37.94
C ILE A 76 10.03 8.36 -38.80
N LEU A 77 11.17 7.69 -39.03
CA LEU A 77 12.33 8.23 -39.77
C LEU A 77 12.17 8.28 -41.30
N THR A 78 10.96 8.45 -41.81
CA THR A 78 10.70 8.49 -43.26
C THR A 78 10.46 9.91 -43.73
N PRO A 79 10.99 10.33 -44.90
CA PRO A 79 10.64 11.63 -45.47
C PRO A 79 9.12 11.78 -45.65
N VAL A 80 8.55 12.81 -45.03
CA VAL A 80 7.10 13.05 -45.02
C VAL A 80 6.78 14.28 -45.89
N PRO A 81 5.73 14.23 -46.75
CA PRO A 81 5.28 15.40 -47.51
C PRO A 81 4.90 16.61 -46.65
N GLN A 82 4.93 17.80 -47.24
CA GLN A 82 4.36 18.97 -46.59
C GLN A 82 2.85 18.79 -46.43
N ASN A 83 2.28 19.26 -45.32
CA ASN A 83 0.85 19.17 -44.99
C ASN A 83 0.30 17.78 -44.63
N SER A 84 1.15 16.76 -44.43
CA SER A 84 0.71 15.48 -43.86
C SER A 84 0.91 15.39 -42.34
N SER A 85 0.08 14.58 -41.69
CA SER A 85 0.19 14.26 -40.26
C SER A 85 1.30 13.23 -40.02
N VAL A 86 1.99 13.36 -38.90
CA VAL A 86 3.01 12.41 -38.42
C VAL A 86 2.55 11.83 -37.09
N GLU A 87 2.67 10.52 -36.92
CA GLU A 87 2.46 9.88 -35.63
C GLU A 87 3.76 9.91 -34.81
N LEU A 88 3.66 10.47 -33.62
CA LEU A 88 4.73 10.46 -32.62
C LEU A 88 4.33 9.48 -31.52
N SER A 89 5.28 8.69 -31.05
CA SER A 89 5.11 7.81 -29.89
C SER A 89 6.00 8.25 -28.74
N ALA A 90 5.53 8.12 -27.51
CA ALA A 90 6.34 8.37 -26.33
C ALA A 90 6.33 7.13 -25.41
N THR A 91 7.48 6.81 -24.84
CA THR A 91 7.66 5.69 -23.91
C THR A 91 8.31 6.19 -22.64
N VAL A 92 7.86 5.72 -21.48
CA VAL A 92 8.45 6.03 -20.17
C VAL A 92 8.49 4.75 -19.32
N THR A 93 9.56 4.59 -18.54
CA THR A 93 9.68 3.51 -17.56
C THR A 93 8.99 3.94 -16.28
N VAL A 94 8.02 3.16 -15.82
CA VAL A 94 7.24 3.39 -14.60
C VAL A 94 7.34 2.18 -13.67
N ASP A 95 7.00 2.38 -12.40
CA ASP A 95 6.89 1.28 -11.44
C ASP A 95 5.61 0.47 -11.71
N SER A 96 5.68 -0.86 -11.61
CA SER A 96 4.51 -1.72 -11.83
C SER A 96 3.53 -1.67 -10.66
N ALA A 97 3.95 -1.22 -9.48
CA ALA A 97 3.11 -1.14 -8.30
C ALA A 97 2.12 0.05 -8.32
N VAL A 98 2.29 0.99 -9.25
CA VAL A 98 1.50 2.22 -9.33
C VAL A 98 1.02 2.45 -10.75
N ASP A 99 -0.27 2.73 -10.90
CA ASP A 99 -0.83 3.07 -12.21
C ASP A 99 -0.30 4.42 -12.71
N ALA A 100 0.09 4.47 -13.99
CA ALA A 100 0.64 5.67 -14.61
C ALA A 100 -0.48 6.55 -15.16
N LYS A 101 -0.59 7.77 -14.63
CA LYS A 101 -1.55 8.76 -15.13
C LYS A 101 -0.86 9.75 -16.06
N PHE A 102 -1.24 9.75 -17.33
CA PHE A 102 -0.84 10.75 -18.32
C PHE A 102 -1.94 11.83 -18.41
N LEU A 103 -1.55 13.10 -18.31
CA LEU A 103 -2.45 14.27 -18.36
C LEU A 103 -2.27 15.03 -19.67
#